data_AF-A0A7V4GZ45-F1
#
_entry.id   AF-A0A7V4GZ45-F1
#
_cell.length_a   1.000
_cell.length_b   1.000
_cell.length_c   1.000
_cell.angle_alpha   90.00
_cell.angle_beta   90.00
_cell.angle_gamma   90.00
#
_symmetry.space_group_name_H-M   'P 1'
#
loop_
_entity.id
_entity.type
_entity.pdbx_description
1 polymer ?
#
loop_
_entity_poly.entity_id
_entity_poly.type
_entity_poly.pdbx_seq_one_letter_code
_entity_poly.pdbx_strand_id
1 'polypeptide(L)' 'EIKQELSHKLEEFSSYTDNLEEVFENREQIEISKYYERLPKPTLIATEEFLNGEIYYRNPHKENTPES' A
#
# COMPACT_ATOMS: atom_id res chain seq x y z
N GLU A 1 -22.27 -14.35 -5.18
CA GLU A 1 -22.65 -13.54 -3.99
C GLU A 1 -21.87 -12.23 -3.90
N ILE A 2 -20.53 -12.22 -3.77
CA ILE A 2 -19.71 -10.98 -3.69
C ILE A 2 -19.98 -9.96 -4.83
N LYS A 3 -20.17 -10.43 -6.07
CA LYS A 3 -20.41 -9.55 -7.22
C LYS A 3 -21.76 -8.80 -7.14
N GLN A 4 -22.80 -9.44 -6.59
CA GLN A 4 -24.11 -8.79 -6.42
C GLN A 4 -24.10 -7.81 -5.26
N GLU A 5 -23.37 -8.14 -4.19
CA GLU A 5 -23.18 -7.24 -3.05
C GLU A 5 -22.43 -5.97 -3.48
N LEU A 6 -21.39 -6.11 -4.32
CA LEU A 6 -20.67 -4.96 -4.90
C LEU A 6 -21.58 -4.08 -5.77
N SER A 7 -22.41 -4.69 -6.62
CA SER A 7 -23.34 -3.95 -7.49
C SER A 7 -24.40 -3.19 -6.70
N HIS A 8 -24.99 -3.82 -5.67
CA HIS A 8 -25.97 -3.17 -4.81
C HIS A 8 -25.36 -1.97 -4.06
N LYS A 9 -24.12 -2.12 -3.58
CA LYS A 9 -23.40 -1.04 -2.90
C LYS A 9 -23.12 0.13 -3.83
N LEU A 10 -22.76 -0.14 -5.09
CA LEU A 10 -22.53 0.88 -6.11
C LEU A 10 -23.80 1.65 -6.49
N GLU A 11 -24.97 1.01 -6.50
CA GLU A 11 -26.25 1.68 -6.76
C GLU A 11 -26.65 2.64 -5.63
N GLU A 12 -26.39 2.30 -4.36
CA GLU A 12 -26.62 3.22 -3.24
C GLU A 12 -25.80 4.52 -3.36
N PHE A 13 -24.55 4.45 -3.83
CA PHE A 13 -23.69 5.63 -4.04
C PHE A 13 -24.06 6.45 -5.29
N SER A 14 -24.76 5.86 -6.26
CA SER A 14 -25.16 6.59 -7.48
C SER A 14 -26.31 7.58 -7.27
N SER A 15 -27.01 7.48 -6.14
CA SER A 15 -28.25 8.24 -5.89
C SER A 15 -28.06 9.56 -5.10
N TYR A 16 -26.85 9.88 -4.63
CA TYR A 16 -26.56 11.17 -3.99
C TYR A 16 -25.79 12.09 -4.94
N THR A 17 -26.54 12.83 -5.75
CA THR A 17 -26.01 14.04 -6.40
C THR A 17 -25.88 15.13 -5.35
N ASP A 18 -24.66 15.41 -4.89
CA ASP A 18 -24.35 16.70 -4.29
C ASP A 18 -22.92 17.12 -4.65
N ASN A 19 -22.79 18.11 -5.53
CA ASN A 19 -21.50 18.67 -5.98
C ASN A 19 -20.62 19.14 -4.80
N LEU A 20 -21.22 19.37 -3.62
CA LEU A 20 -20.48 19.78 -2.44
C LEU A 20 -19.74 18.59 -1.80
N GLU A 21 -20.40 17.43 -1.66
CA GLU A 21 -19.83 16.19 -1.09
C GLU A 21 -18.65 15.71 -1.97
N GLU A 22 -18.79 15.78 -3.29
CA GLU A 22 -17.72 15.42 -4.24
C GLU A 22 -16.45 16.27 -4.05
N VAL A 23 -16.60 17.57 -3.72
CA VAL A 23 -15.44 18.46 -3.43
C VAL A 23 -14.77 18.10 -2.11
N PHE A 24 -15.53 17.66 -1.10
CA PHE A 24 -14.97 17.15 0.15
C PHE A 24 -14.24 15.81 -0.04
N GLU A 25 -14.85 14.88 -0.77
CA GLU A 25 -14.27 13.58 -1.13
C GLU A 25 -12.98 13.73 -1.95
N ASN A 26 -12.95 14.66 -2.92
CA ASN A 26 -11.72 14.95 -3.68
C ASN A 26 -10.58 15.43 -2.79
N ARG A 27 -10.89 16.28 -1.80
CA ARG A 27 -9.88 16.80 -0.87
C ARG A 27 -9.29 15.70 -0.01
N GLU A 28 -10.14 14.81 0.50
CA GLU A 28 -9.70 13.67 1.31
C GLU A 28 -8.82 12.71 0.49
N GLN A 29 -9.22 12.40 -0.75
CA GLN A 29 -8.43 11.57 -1.65
C GLN A 29 -7.05 12.16 -1.98
N ILE A 30 -6.95 13.48 -2.18
CA ILE A 30 -5.67 14.17 -2.37
C ILE A 30 -4.79 14.06 -1.12
N GLU A 31 -5.38 14.18 0.07
CA GLU A 31 -4.65 14.10 1.33
C GLU A 31 -4.10 12.70 1.59
N ILE A 32 -4.92 11.68 1.35
CA ILE A 32 -4.52 10.27 1.42
C ILE A 32 -3.39 9.98 0.41
N SER A 33 -3.54 10.43 -0.84
CA SER A 33 -2.52 10.25 -1.87
C SER A 33 -1.19 10.90 -1.46
N LYS A 34 -1.21 12.14 -0.96
CA LYS A 34 -0.01 12.83 -0.45
C LYS A 34 0.62 12.13 0.75
N TYR A 35 -0.17 11.53 1.63
CA TYR A 35 0.35 10.77 2.76
C TYR A 35 1.15 9.56 2.28
N TYR A 36 0.59 8.75 1.38
CA TYR A 36 1.25 7.57 0.84
C TYR A 36 2.45 7.90 -0.05
N GLU A 37 2.44 9.02 -0.77
CA GLU A 37 3.61 9.50 -1.52
C GLU A 37 4.78 9.93 -0.63
N ARG A 38 4.51 10.41 0.58
CA ARG A 38 5.53 10.84 1.55
C ARG A 38 6.12 9.69 2.34
N LEU A 39 5.46 8.52 2.36
CA LEU A 39 6.01 7.35 3.01
C LEU A 39 7.29 6.91 2.26
N PRO A 40 8.33 6.50 3.00
CA PRO A 40 9.53 5.97 2.37
C PRO A 40 9.14 4.76 1.53
N LYS A 41 9.65 4.72 0.29
CA LYS A 41 9.36 3.60 -0.61
C LYS A 41 9.73 2.29 0.11
N PRO A 42 8.90 1.24 0.06
CA PRO A 42 9.21 -0.04 0.70
C PRO A 42 10.60 -0.58 0.33
N THR A 43 11.07 -0.27 -0.89
CA THR A 43 12.43 -0.58 -1.34
C THR A 43 13.52 0.16 -0.59
N LEU A 44 13.29 1.43 -0.18
CA LEU A 44 14.23 2.19 0.64
C LEU A 44 14.27 1.64 2.07
N ILE A 45 13.12 1.32 2.66
CA ILE A 45 13.04 0.70 4.00
C ILE A 45 13.79 -0.63 4.00
N ALA A 46 13.48 -1.51 3.03
CA ALA A 46 14.16 -2.81 2.92
C ALA A 46 15.67 -2.69 2.66
N THR A 47 16.11 -1.63 1.96
CA THR A 47 17.54 -1.35 1.77
C THR A 47 18.20 -0.95 3.08
N GLU A 48 17.56 -0.08 3.85
CA GLU A 48 18.06 0.37 5.16
C GLU A 48 18.11 -0.78 6.18
N GLU A 49 17.03 -1.56 6.29
CA GLU A 49 16.99 -2.76 7.14
C GLU A 49 18.05 -3.82 6.73
N PHE A 50 18.31 -3.97 5.43
CA PHE A 50 19.39 -4.85 4.94
C PHE A 50 20.78 -4.31 5.31
N LEU A 51 21.01 -2.99 5.17
CA LEU A 51 22.27 -2.35 5.54
C LEU A 51 22.52 -2.40 7.06
N ASN A 52 21.46 -2.28 7.87
CA ASN A 52 21.53 -2.38 9.33
C ASN A 52 21.64 -3.82 9.84
N GLY A 53 21.51 -4.82 8.96
CA GLY A 53 21.56 -6.24 9.34
C GLY A 53 20.32 -6.72 10.09
N GLU A 54 19.20 -6.00 9.99
CA GLU A 54 17.93 -6.32 10.64
C GLU A 54 17.13 -7.37 9.84
N ILE A 55 17.57 -7.69 8.61
CA ILE A 55 16.98 -8.72 7.75
C ILE A 55 17.83 -9.99 7.75
N TYR A 56 17.22 -11.09 8.20
CA TYR A 56 17.75 -12.44 7.96
C TYR A 56 17.52 -12.83 6.49
N TYR A 57 18.59 -13.11 5.76
CA TYR A 57 18.52 -13.67 4.41
C TYR A 57 19.34 -14.95 4.32
N ARG A 58 18.77 -15.98 3.69
CA ARG A 58 19.43 -17.26 3.45
C ARG A 58 20.07 -17.24 2.07
N ASN A 59 21.40 -17.32 2.01
CA ASN A 59 22.11 -17.42 0.74
C ASN A 59 22.56 -18.89 0.51
N PRO A 60 21.87 -19.63 -0.39
CA PRO A 60 22.19 -21.04 -0.64
C PRO A 60 23.58 -21.25 -1.25
N HIS A 61 24.20 -20.20 -1.81
CA HIS A 61 25.59 -20.26 -2.29
C HIS A 61 26.63 -20.03 -1.19
N LYS A 62 26.27 -19.36 -0.08
CA LYS A 62 27.19 -19.19 1.09
C LYS A 62 27.16 -20.38 2.05
N GLU A 63 26.03 -21.09 2.15
CA GLU A 63 25.90 -22.29 2.99
C GLU A 63 26.73 -23.49 2.50
N ASN A 64 27.31 -23.43 1.30
CA ASN A 64 28.19 -24.48 0.75
C ASN A 64 29.69 -24.23 0.98
N THR A 65 30.04 -23.25 1.82
CA THR A 65 31.44 -23.06 2.25
C THR A 65 31.57 -23.61 3.67
N PRO A 66 32.12 -24.82 3.87
CA PRO A 66 32.51 -25.24 5.20
C PRO A 66 33.60 -24.27 5.68
N GLU A 67 33.34 -23.61 6.81
CA GLU A 67 34.36 -22.83 7.51
C GLU A 67 35.57 -23.76 7.75
N SER A 68 36.72 -23.34 7.22
CA SER A 68 38.00 -24.05 7.30
C SER A 68 38.80 -23.58 8.50
#